data_AF-A0A1I1CA76-F1
#
_entry.id   AF-A0A1I1CA76-F1
#
_cell.length_a   1.000
_cell.length_b   1.000
_cell.length_c   1.000
_cell.angle_alpha   90.00
_cell.angle_beta   90.00
_cell.angle_gamma   90.00
#
_symmetry.space_group_name_H-M   'P 1'
#
loop_
_entity.id
_entity.type
_entity.pdbx_description
1 polymer ?
#
loop_
_entity_poly.entity_id
_entity_poly.type
_entity_poly.pdbx_seq_one_letter_code
_entity_poly.pdbx_strand_id
1 'polypeptide(L)'
;MGHGPRVLITNDDGIASPGLLALARAAVRDGFDVVVAAPHKEASGAGAGLTVVAESGREVVREEHLPDLPDIPCFSVSSHPAFIVLSALEGTFGDPPELVLSGVNRGLNVGRAVIHSGTVGAVLTAAVNGIRGMAVSLTVTDPEFARWASVDPVIHTALPLIRRAPAGSVLNVNIPDGDVAELGPLTRATLSNAGAVQTRLKQRDGQEEVLSTFVGGKAEPGTDAYLLDRGFPTITALQPVSVAAEPELPERVPLRAVAGEGNSAQQEGSQCVSGTP
;
A
#
# COMPACT_ATOMS: atom_id res chain seq x y z
N MET A 1 -24.55 11.28 19.86
CA MET A 1 -24.27 11.81 18.50
C MET A 1 -23.57 10.68 17.78
N GLY A 2 -24.10 10.18 16.66
CA GLY A 2 -23.48 9.06 15.96
C GLY A 2 -22.11 9.51 15.44
N HIS A 3 -21.06 8.79 15.81
CA HIS A 3 -19.74 8.99 15.25
C HIS A 3 -19.79 8.74 13.73
N GLY A 4 -18.95 9.43 12.96
CA GLY A 4 -18.85 9.20 11.52
C GLY A 4 -18.40 7.76 11.19
N PRO A 5 -18.31 7.39 9.89
CA PRO A 5 -17.71 6.12 9.49
C PRO A 5 -16.29 6.03 10.06
N ARG A 6 -15.93 4.85 10.57
CA ARG A 6 -14.62 4.65 11.21
C ARG A 6 -13.54 4.49 10.16
N VAL A 7 -12.45 5.24 10.30
CA VAL A 7 -11.33 5.25 9.36
C VAL A 7 -10.01 5.01 10.09
N LEU A 8 -9.21 4.10 9.54
CA LEU A 8 -7.82 3.92 9.95
C LEU A 8 -6.94 4.82 9.09
N ILE A 9 -6.08 5.61 9.74
CA ILE A 9 -5.00 6.37 9.09
C ILE A 9 -3.68 5.67 9.40
N THR A 10 -2.91 5.36 8.37
CA THR A 10 -1.57 4.75 8.48
C THR A 10 -0.62 5.35 7.45
N ASN A 11 0.67 4.98 7.48
CA ASN A 11 1.68 5.35 6.49
C ASN A 11 2.92 4.45 6.63
N ASP A 12 3.88 4.56 5.71
CA ASP A 12 5.23 3.98 5.84
C ASP A 12 6.29 4.94 6.40
N ASP A 13 6.03 6.26 6.39
CA ASP A 13 6.94 7.29 6.96
C ASP A 13 7.01 7.30 8.51
N GLY A 14 6.03 6.68 9.17
CA GLY A 14 5.93 6.58 10.63
C GLY A 14 4.96 7.56 11.29
N ILE A 15 4.64 7.30 12.56
CA ILE A 15 3.56 7.95 13.30
C ILE A 15 3.72 9.47 13.49
N ALA A 16 4.96 9.95 13.53
CA ALA A 16 5.24 11.38 13.68
C ALA A 16 5.33 12.12 12.34
N SER A 17 5.02 11.48 11.20
CA SER A 17 5.21 12.11 9.90
C SER A 17 4.21 13.26 9.68
N PRO A 18 4.65 14.42 9.16
CA PRO A 18 3.76 15.54 8.87
C PRO A 18 2.63 15.20 7.89
N GLY A 19 2.90 14.28 6.95
CA GLY A 19 1.92 13.84 5.97
C GLY A 19 0.79 13.00 6.60
N LEU A 20 1.10 12.17 7.59
CA LEU A 20 0.09 11.44 8.34
C LEU A 20 -0.78 12.37 9.17
N LEU A 21 -0.16 13.36 9.84
CA LEU A 21 -0.89 14.38 10.60
C LEU A 21 -1.84 15.18 9.69
N ALA A 22 -1.39 15.54 8.49
CA ALA A 22 -2.22 16.25 7.51
C ALA A 22 -3.42 15.40 7.06
N LEU A 23 -3.19 14.12 6.71
CA LEU A 23 -4.23 13.19 6.30
C LEU A 23 -5.27 12.95 7.40
N ALA A 24 -4.82 12.76 8.65
CA ALA A 24 -5.71 12.56 9.80
C ALA A 24 -6.59 13.80 10.05
N ARG A 25 -6.02 15.01 10.02
CA ARG A 25 -6.78 16.25 10.17
C ARG A 25 -7.81 16.43 9.06
N ALA A 26 -7.43 16.16 7.81
CA ALA A 26 -8.36 16.25 6.69
C ALA A 26 -9.54 15.27 6.84
N ALA A 27 -9.27 14.03 7.28
CA ALA A 27 -10.31 13.04 7.55
C ALA A 27 -11.26 13.46 8.70
N VAL A 28 -10.73 14.00 9.81
CA VAL A 28 -11.58 14.53 10.90
C VAL A 28 -12.49 15.65 10.39
N ARG A 29 -11.96 16.59 9.59
CA ARG A 29 -12.75 17.70 9.03
C ARG A 29 -13.87 17.22 8.11
N ASP A 30 -13.68 16.10 7.42
CA ASP A 30 -14.71 15.45 6.59
C ASP A 30 -15.69 14.57 7.39
N GLY A 31 -15.59 14.59 8.72
CA GLY A 31 -16.55 13.98 9.63
C GLY A 31 -16.36 12.47 9.81
N PHE A 32 -15.14 11.95 9.63
CA PHE A 32 -14.81 10.57 9.94
C PHE A 32 -14.50 10.36 11.44
N ASP A 33 -14.79 9.17 11.96
CA ASP A 33 -14.28 8.70 13.25
C ASP A 33 -12.87 8.14 13.04
N VAL A 34 -11.85 8.89 13.44
CA VAL A 34 -10.46 8.62 13.07
C VAL A 34 -9.74 7.83 14.16
N VAL A 35 -9.01 6.80 13.75
CA VAL A 35 -7.94 6.17 14.53
C VAL A 35 -6.64 6.18 13.73
N VAL A 36 -5.54 6.52 14.38
CA VAL A 36 -4.20 6.53 13.78
C VAL A 36 -3.43 5.32 14.30
N ALA A 37 -2.92 4.49 13.39
CA ALA A 37 -1.91 3.49 13.75
C ALA A 37 -0.85 3.43 12.66
N ALA A 38 0.42 3.58 13.05
CA ALA A 38 1.52 3.70 12.11
C ALA A 38 2.83 3.18 12.71
N PRO A 39 3.85 2.89 11.88
CA PRO A 39 5.16 2.49 12.35
C PRO A 39 5.75 3.50 13.34
N HIS A 40 6.43 3.05 14.40
CA HIS A 40 7.09 3.96 15.36
C HIS A 40 8.20 4.80 14.69
N LYS A 41 8.90 4.22 13.71
CA LYS A 41 9.86 4.90 12.84
C LYS A 41 9.54 4.51 11.40
N GLU A 42 10.03 5.31 10.46
CA GLU A 42 9.97 5.00 9.02
C GLU A 42 10.31 3.52 8.76
N ALA A 43 9.43 2.87 8.00
CA ALA A 43 9.53 1.46 7.68
C ALA A 43 10.10 1.32 6.26
N SER A 44 11.43 1.14 6.16
CA SER A 44 12.15 1.07 4.89
C SER A 44 11.86 -0.21 4.11
N GLY A 45 11.63 -0.10 2.80
CA GLY A 45 11.75 -1.23 1.85
C GLY A 45 10.64 -2.29 1.88
N ALA A 46 9.46 -1.95 2.41
CA ALA A 46 8.41 -2.92 2.71
C ALA A 46 7.58 -3.40 1.51
N GLY A 47 7.27 -2.53 0.55
CA GLY A 47 6.17 -2.80 -0.40
C GLY A 47 4.89 -3.31 0.27
N ALA A 48 4.13 -4.17 -0.42
CA ALA A 48 3.05 -4.94 0.20
C ALA A 48 3.54 -6.06 1.17
N GLY A 49 4.78 -5.98 1.65
CA GLY A 49 5.39 -6.95 2.54
C GLY A 49 4.69 -6.98 3.91
N LEU A 50 4.23 -8.17 4.28
CA LEU A 50 3.59 -8.48 5.57
C LEU A 50 4.62 -8.76 6.68
N THR A 51 5.75 -8.06 6.69
CA THR A 51 6.82 -8.37 7.65
C THR A 51 6.56 -7.67 8.98
N VAL A 52 6.62 -8.40 10.10
CA VAL A 52 6.66 -7.82 11.45
C VAL A 52 8.09 -7.39 11.73
N VAL A 53 8.32 -6.10 12.03
CA VAL A 53 9.63 -5.55 12.35
C VAL A 53 9.77 -5.46 13.86
N ALA A 54 9.84 -6.61 14.52
CA ALA A 54 9.94 -6.65 15.98
C ALA A 54 11.23 -7.32 16.45
N GLU A 55 11.83 -6.74 17.50
CA GLU A 55 13.02 -7.21 18.22
C GLU A 55 12.86 -8.63 18.84
N SER A 56 11.70 -9.27 18.70
CA SER A 56 11.42 -10.62 19.21
C SER A 56 10.34 -11.41 18.45
N GLY A 57 9.94 -10.96 17.25
CA GLY A 57 8.87 -11.60 16.46
C GLY A 57 7.44 -11.37 16.97
N ARG A 58 7.23 -10.41 17.88
CA ARG A 58 5.90 -9.99 18.38
C ARG A 58 5.61 -8.54 18.04
N GLU A 59 4.44 -8.25 17.50
CA GLU A 59 3.97 -6.89 17.31
C GLU A 59 3.91 -6.14 18.66
N VAL A 60 4.60 -5.00 18.74
CA VAL A 60 4.56 -4.09 19.87
C VAL A 60 3.68 -2.91 19.47
N VAL A 61 2.61 -2.70 20.22
CA VAL A 61 1.71 -1.56 20.10
C VAL A 61 1.92 -0.65 21.30
N ARG A 62 2.06 0.65 21.07
CA ARG A 62 2.11 1.68 22.11
C ARG A 62 1.15 2.79 21.78
N GLU A 63 0.37 3.22 22.76
CA GLU A 63 -0.45 4.42 22.62
C GLU A 63 0.46 5.65 22.67
N GLU A 64 0.26 6.57 21.73
CA GLU A 64 1.02 7.80 21.58
C GLU A 64 0.12 9.00 21.78
N HIS A 65 0.62 10.05 22.44
CA HIS A 65 -0.06 11.33 22.49
C HIS A 65 0.57 12.29 21.48
N LEU A 66 -0.13 12.54 20.39
CA LEU A 66 0.31 13.48 19.35
C LEU A 66 -0.33 14.85 19.61
N PRO A 67 0.45 15.91 19.92
CA PRO A 67 -0.10 17.24 20.24
C PRO A 67 -0.95 17.83 19.11
N ASP A 68 -0.65 17.48 17.86
CA ASP A 68 -1.39 17.90 16.67
C ASP A 68 -2.73 17.18 16.48
N LEU A 69 -2.98 16.08 17.21
CA LEU A 69 -4.17 15.24 17.15
C LEU A 69 -4.66 14.88 18.57
N PRO A 70 -4.98 15.87 19.42
CA PRO A 70 -5.17 15.66 20.87
C PRO A 70 -6.35 14.75 21.23
N ASP A 71 -7.37 14.68 20.35
CA ASP A 71 -8.61 13.92 20.57
C ASP A 71 -8.71 12.65 19.69
N ILE A 72 -7.60 12.24 19.06
CA ILE A 72 -7.56 11.07 18.17
C ILE A 72 -6.74 9.96 18.84
N PRO A 73 -7.28 8.73 18.97
CA PRO A 73 -6.49 7.59 19.41
C PRO A 73 -5.34 7.33 18.42
N CYS A 74 -4.10 7.38 18.91
CA CYS A 74 -2.89 7.22 18.11
C CYS A 74 -2.03 6.07 18.65
N PHE A 75 -1.59 5.18 17.78
CA PHE A 75 -0.84 3.98 18.15
C PHE A 75 0.44 3.83 17.32
N SER A 76 1.60 3.80 17.97
CA SER A 76 2.85 3.39 17.31
C SER A 76 2.97 1.87 17.33
N VAL A 77 3.32 1.30 16.18
CA VAL A 77 3.33 -0.15 15.98
C VAL A 77 4.68 -0.60 15.43
N SER A 78 5.23 -1.71 15.92
CA SER A 78 6.48 -2.30 15.41
C SER A 78 6.25 -3.22 14.21
N SER A 79 5.48 -2.75 13.23
CA SER A 79 5.04 -3.53 12.06
C SER A 79 4.96 -2.65 10.83
N HIS A 80 4.94 -3.28 9.65
CA HIS A 80 4.68 -2.57 8.39
C HIS A 80 3.20 -2.21 8.22
N PRO A 81 2.88 -1.21 7.40
CA PRO A 81 1.52 -0.67 7.28
C PRO A 81 0.46 -1.71 6.89
N ALA A 82 0.81 -2.64 5.99
CA ALA A 82 -0.07 -3.75 5.62
C ALA A 82 -0.46 -4.63 6.83
N PHE A 83 0.49 -4.91 7.72
CA PHE A 83 0.22 -5.70 8.92
C PHE A 83 -0.57 -4.89 9.95
N ILE A 84 -0.29 -3.58 10.10
CA ILE A 84 -1.09 -2.68 10.93
C ILE A 84 -2.55 -2.66 10.47
N VAL A 85 -2.80 -2.65 9.15
CA VAL A 85 -4.15 -2.78 8.60
C VAL A 85 -4.80 -4.07 9.05
N LEU A 86 -4.14 -5.23 8.91
CA LEU A 86 -4.69 -6.51 9.38
C LEU A 86 -5.01 -6.48 10.88
N SER A 87 -4.09 -5.98 11.71
CA SER A 87 -4.32 -5.82 13.15
C SER A 87 -5.52 -4.92 13.45
N ALA A 88 -5.74 -3.86 12.67
CA ALA A 88 -6.92 -3.01 12.82
C ALA A 88 -8.23 -3.72 12.45
N LEU A 89 -8.22 -4.58 11.43
CA LEU A 89 -9.39 -5.38 11.05
C LEU A 89 -9.78 -6.40 12.11
N GLU A 90 -8.80 -6.91 12.86
CA GLU A 90 -8.99 -7.81 14.00
C GLU A 90 -9.34 -7.06 15.31
N GLY A 91 -9.44 -5.74 15.27
CA GLY A 91 -9.92 -4.92 16.39
C GLY A 91 -8.83 -4.50 17.40
N THR A 92 -7.55 -4.58 17.04
CA THR A 92 -6.44 -4.18 17.93
C THR A 92 -6.52 -2.72 18.38
N PHE A 93 -7.11 -1.84 17.57
CA PHE A 93 -7.23 -0.40 17.85
C PHE A 93 -8.69 0.04 18.09
N GLY A 94 -9.51 -0.86 18.64
CA GLY A 94 -10.96 -0.66 18.84
C GLY A 94 -11.78 -1.28 17.71
N ASP A 95 -12.95 -0.71 17.40
CA ASP A 95 -13.80 -1.28 16.35
C ASP A 95 -13.11 -1.31 14.97
N PRO A 96 -13.33 -2.35 14.14
CA PRO A 96 -12.73 -2.43 12.82
C PRO A 96 -13.11 -1.23 11.92
N PRO A 97 -12.16 -0.71 11.12
CA PRO A 97 -12.42 0.41 10.22
C PRO A 97 -13.24 0.00 8.98
N GLU A 98 -14.02 0.94 8.43
CA GLU A 98 -14.74 0.79 7.16
C GLU A 98 -13.96 1.34 5.95
N LEU A 99 -12.89 2.09 6.23
CA LEU A 99 -12.01 2.75 5.28
C LEU A 99 -10.59 2.79 5.84
N VAL A 100 -9.60 2.55 4.97
CA VAL A 100 -8.19 2.76 5.27
C VAL A 100 -7.65 3.89 4.40
N LEU A 101 -7.03 4.87 5.02
CA LEU A 101 -6.27 5.92 4.34
C LEU A 101 -4.80 5.75 4.67
N SER A 102 -3.96 5.71 3.64
CA SER A 102 -2.52 5.48 3.79
C SER A 102 -1.73 6.64 3.20
N GLY A 103 -0.82 7.22 3.99
CA GLY A 103 0.00 8.37 3.63
C GLY A 103 -0.16 9.55 4.61
N VAL A 104 0.02 10.81 4.19
CA VAL A 104 0.52 11.21 2.87
C VAL A 104 2.01 10.91 2.76
N ASN A 105 2.37 10.03 1.83
CA ASN A 105 3.76 9.63 1.60
C ASN A 105 4.58 10.78 1.00
N ARG A 106 5.83 10.94 1.45
CA ARG A 106 6.81 11.83 0.85
C ARG A 106 7.48 11.17 -0.36
N GLY A 107 6.99 11.47 -1.54
CA GLY A 107 7.52 10.93 -2.79
C GLY A 107 6.45 10.23 -3.61
N LEU A 108 6.73 10.16 -4.91
CA LEU A 108 5.80 9.67 -5.91
C LEU A 108 5.53 8.17 -5.76
N ASN A 109 4.26 7.80 -5.93
CA ASN A 109 3.82 6.44 -6.17
C ASN A 109 3.10 6.41 -7.53
N VAL A 110 3.92 6.43 -8.60
CA VAL A 110 3.44 6.53 -9.99
C VAL A 110 3.86 5.34 -10.83
N GLY A 111 3.06 5.06 -11.85
CA GLY A 111 3.29 4.00 -12.80
C GLY A 111 3.23 2.60 -12.19
N ARG A 112 3.80 1.62 -12.89
CA ARG A 112 3.74 0.21 -12.47
C ARG A 112 4.55 -0.10 -11.20
N ALA A 113 5.47 0.78 -10.83
CA ALA A 113 6.31 0.60 -9.64
C ALA A 113 5.50 0.67 -8.33
N VAL A 114 4.27 1.20 -8.34
CA VAL A 114 3.37 1.34 -7.17
C VAL A 114 3.17 0.04 -6.38
N ILE A 115 3.37 -1.12 -6.99
CA ILE A 115 3.31 -2.43 -6.31
C ILE A 115 4.36 -2.57 -5.18
N HIS A 116 5.43 -1.79 -5.24
CA HIS A 116 6.52 -1.77 -4.25
C HIS A 116 6.35 -0.69 -3.18
N SER A 117 5.26 0.06 -3.19
CA SER A 117 4.97 1.09 -2.19
C SER A 117 4.35 0.49 -0.94
N GLY A 118 4.86 0.84 0.24
CA GLY A 118 4.24 0.45 1.52
C GLY A 118 2.90 1.15 1.73
N THR A 119 2.84 2.44 1.37
CA THR A 119 1.60 3.22 1.35
C THR A 119 0.51 2.57 0.49
N VAL A 120 0.81 2.16 -0.75
CA VAL A 120 -0.16 1.46 -1.63
C VAL A 120 -0.43 0.03 -1.14
N GLY A 121 0.59 -0.65 -0.63
CA GLY A 121 0.47 -1.99 -0.05
C GLY A 121 -0.59 -2.06 1.06
N ALA A 122 -0.61 -1.07 1.97
CA ALA A 122 -1.60 -1.00 3.04
C ALA A 122 -3.05 -1.02 2.55
N VAL A 123 -3.35 -0.24 1.50
CA VAL A 123 -4.71 -0.11 0.98
C VAL A 123 -5.10 -1.28 0.08
N LEU A 124 -4.13 -1.91 -0.59
CA LEU A 124 -4.35 -3.20 -1.26
C LEU A 124 -4.67 -4.29 -0.24
N THR A 125 -4.00 -4.32 0.92
CA THR A 125 -4.31 -5.23 2.02
C THR A 125 -5.71 -5.01 2.60
N ALA A 126 -6.14 -3.75 2.73
CA ALA A 126 -7.52 -3.44 3.11
C ALA A 126 -8.53 -4.00 2.08
N ALA A 127 -8.25 -3.78 0.80
CA ALA A 127 -9.15 -4.16 -0.29
C ALA A 127 -9.35 -5.65 -0.47
N VAL A 128 -8.30 -6.47 -0.32
CA VAL A 128 -8.44 -7.93 -0.37
C VAL A 128 -9.28 -8.48 0.80
N ASN A 129 -9.46 -7.70 1.86
CA ASN A 129 -10.35 -7.98 2.99
C ASN A 129 -11.71 -7.26 2.88
N GLY A 130 -12.05 -6.73 1.70
CA GLY A 130 -13.33 -6.06 1.45
C GLY A 130 -13.42 -4.62 1.97
N ILE A 131 -12.36 -4.07 2.55
CA ILE A 131 -12.33 -2.70 3.08
C ILE A 131 -11.87 -1.72 2.00
N ARG A 132 -12.51 -0.55 1.94
CA ARG A 132 -12.11 0.51 0.99
C ARG A 132 -10.75 1.06 1.38
N GLY A 133 -9.94 1.43 0.39
CA GLY A 133 -8.61 1.94 0.62
C GLY A 133 -8.26 3.13 -0.28
N MET A 134 -7.63 4.16 0.29
CA MET A 134 -7.05 5.25 -0.51
C MET A 134 -5.61 5.55 -0.08
N ALA A 135 -4.67 5.37 -1.02
CA ALA A 135 -3.28 5.76 -0.86
C ALA A 135 -3.10 7.20 -1.34
N VAL A 136 -2.37 8.01 -0.57
CA VAL A 136 -2.13 9.42 -0.87
C VAL A 136 -0.63 9.70 -0.83
N SER A 137 -0.12 10.32 -1.88
CA SER A 137 1.30 10.64 -2.03
C SER A 137 1.48 12.08 -2.49
N LEU A 138 2.50 12.75 -1.99
CA LEU A 138 2.88 14.10 -2.40
C LEU A 138 4.22 14.01 -3.14
N THR A 139 4.29 14.60 -4.34
CA THR A 139 5.57 14.87 -5.00
C THR A 139 6.39 15.76 -4.08
N VAL A 140 7.67 15.46 -3.91
CA VAL A 140 8.55 16.28 -3.09
C VAL A 140 9.79 16.57 -3.92
N THR A 141 9.95 17.82 -4.35
CA THR A 141 11.17 18.25 -5.07
C THR A 141 12.31 18.52 -4.09
N ASP A 142 11.97 19.05 -2.91
CA ASP A 142 12.88 19.22 -1.78
C ASP A 142 12.19 18.76 -0.48
N PRO A 143 12.72 17.74 0.23
CA PRO A 143 12.17 17.23 1.48
C PRO A 143 11.98 18.27 2.58
N GLU A 144 12.80 19.33 2.62
CA GLU A 144 12.69 20.38 3.64
C GLU A 144 11.53 21.35 3.36
N PHE A 145 11.06 21.43 2.12
CA PHE A 145 10.08 22.43 1.68
C PHE A 145 8.77 21.83 1.15
N ALA A 146 8.48 20.56 1.45
CA ALA A 146 7.26 19.89 1.03
C ALA A 146 6.01 20.72 1.38
N ARG A 147 5.22 21.08 0.36
CA ARG A 147 4.07 21.98 0.52
C ARG A 147 2.82 21.23 0.95
N TRP A 148 2.75 20.84 2.22
CA TRP A 148 1.59 20.13 2.80
C TRP A 148 0.24 20.86 2.64
N ALA A 149 0.24 22.16 2.38
CA ALA A 149 -0.98 22.92 2.11
C ALA A 149 -1.73 22.45 0.83
N SER A 150 -1.05 21.85 -0.14
CA SER A 150 -1.68 21.28 -1.35
C SER A 150 -2.49 20.01 -1.07
N VAL A 151 -2.23 19.36 0.07
CA VAL A 151 -2.83 18.08 0.44
C VAL A 151 -4.32 18.22 0.75
N ASP A 152 -4.67 19.17 1.61
CA ASP A 152 -6.03 19.38 2.10
C ASP A 152 -7.08 19.50 0.98
N PRO A 153 -6.96 20.43 -0.01
CA PRO A 153 -7.99 20.58 -1.06
C PRO A 153 -8.13 19.32 -1.94
N VAL A 154 -7.05 18.60 -2.19
CA VAL A 154 -7.09 17.37 -2.98
C VAL A 154 -7.76 16.23 -2.21
N ILE A 155 -7.42 16.06 -0.93
CA ILE A 155 -8.05 15.05 -0.07
C ILE A 155 -9.55 15.32 0.08
N HIS A 156 -9.95 16.57 0.35
CA HIS A 156 -11.36 16.96 0.44
C HIS A 156 -12.14 16.66 -0.85
N THR A 157 -11.47 16.69 -2.01
CA THR A 157 -12.07 16.30 -3.29
C THR A 157 -12.13 14.79 -3.48
N ALA A 158 -11.12 14.05 -3.01
CA ALA A 158 -10.99 12.60 -3.21
C ALA A 158 -11.80 11.75 -2.21
N LEU A 159 -11.96 12.21 -0.96
CA LEU A 159 -12.66 11.46 0.11
C LEU A 159 -14.11 11.09 -0.24
N PRO A 160 -14.94 11.99 -0.83
CA PRO A 160 -16.27 11.62 -1.28
C PRO A 160 -16.29 10.51 -2.35
N LEU A 161 -15.24 10.42 -3.18
CA LEU A 161 -15.14 9.43 -4.25
C LEU A 161 -14.91 8.03 -3.66
N ILE A 162 -13.92 7.87 -2.78
CA ILE A 162 -13.67 6.57 -2.14
C ILE A 162 -14.83 6.16 -1.23
N ARG A 163 -15.44 7.10 -0.50
CA ARG A 163 -16.59 6.81 0.39
C ARG A 163 -17.79 6.20 -0.35
N ARG A 164 -18.03 6.64 -1.60
CA ARG A 164 -19.13 6.14 -2.44
C ARG A 164 -18.77 4.92 -3.27
N ALA A 165 -17.49 4.53 -3.29
CA ALA A 165 -17.04 3.39 -4.07
C ALA A 165 -17.56 2.07 -3.49
N PRO A 166 -17.64 1.00 -4.30
CA PRO A 166 -17.90 -0.35 -3.80
C PRO A 166 -16.92 -0.77 -2.70
N ALA A 167 -17.34 -1.70 -1.85
CA ALA A 167 -16.44 -2.36 -0.89
C ALA A 167 -15.23 -2.97 -1.63
N GLY A 168 -14.05 -2.95 -1.00
CA GLY A 168 -12.80 -3.41 -1.61
C GLY A 168 -12.21 -2.53 -2.71
N SER A 169 -12.74 -1.32 -2.94
CA SER A 169 -12.17 -0.38 -3.92
C SER A 169 -10.86 0.23 -3.43
N VAL A 170 -9.91 0.42 -4.35
CA VAL A 170 -8.62 1.09 -4.09
C VAL A 170 -8.45 2.30 -4.98
N LEU A 171 -8.17 3.46 -4.38
CA LEU A 171 -7.76 4.67 -5.10
C LEU A 171 -6.32 5.04 -4.74
N ASN A 172 -5.51 5.35 -5.74
CA ASN A 172 -4.18 5.91 -5.58
C ASN A 172 -4.21 7.38 -6.01
N VAL A 173 -3.89 8.29 -5.09
CA VAL A 173 -3.89 9.73 -5.30
C VAL A 173 -2.47 10.26 -5.20
N ASN A 174 -2.02 10.97 -6.24
CA ASN A 174 -0.75 11.68 -6.21
C ASN A 174 -1.00 13.19 -6.35
N ILE A 175 -0.26 13.98 -5.58
CA ILE A 175 -0.41 15.43 -5.45
C ILE A 175 0.91 16.10 -5.88
N PRO A 176 0.90 17.06 -6.82
CA PRO A 176 2.09 17.85 -7.14
C PRO A 176 2.57 18.68 -5.95
N ASP A 177 3.89 18.84 -5.83
CA ASP A 177 4.49 19.85 -4.95
C ASP A 177 4.28 21.21 -5.61
N GLY A 178 3.45 22.07 -5.04
CA GLY A 178 3.11 23.33 -5.69
C GLY A 178 2.20 24.22 -4.87
N ASP A 179 1.99 25.44 -5.36
CA ASP A 179 0.98 26.34 -4.82
C ASP A 179 -0.42 25.77 -5.13
N VAL A 180 -1.31 25.80 -4.13
CA VAL A 180 -2.71 25.42 -4.27
C VAL A 180 -3.37 26.17 -5.43
N ALA A 181 -3.00 27.45 -5.64
CA ALA A 181 -3.55 28.27 -6.71
C ALA A 181 -3.13 27.82 -8.12
N GLU A 182 -2.04 27.05 -8.22
CA GLU A 182 -1.49 26.56 -9.49
C GLU A 182 -1.89 25.11 -9.78
N LEU A 183 -2.53 24.42 -8.84
CA LEU A 183 -2.99 23.06 -9.03
C LEU A 183 -4.12 23.01 -10.07
N GLY A 184 -3.96 22.11 -11.04
CA GLY A 184 -5.05 21.70 -11.91
C GLY A 184 -6.14 20.93 -11.14
N PRO A 185 -7.28 20.62 -11.78
CA PRO A 185 -8.30 19.76 -11.19
C PRO A 185 -7.76 18.35 -10.91
N LEU A 186 -8.30 17.69 -9.87
CA LEU A 186 -8.08 16.27 -9.64
C LEU A 186 -8.51 15.46 -10.86
N THR A 187 -7.56 14.82 -11.52
CA THR A 187 -7.74 14.23 -12.85
C THR A 187 -7.57 12.72 -12.80
N ARG A 188 -8.50 11.99 -13.42
CA ARG A 188 -8.39 10.53 -13.57
C ARG A 188 -7.18 10.19 -14.44
N ALA A 189 -6.35 9.25 -13.99
CA ALA A 189 -5.17 8.81 -14.70
C ALA A 189 -5.12 7.28 -14.87
N THR A 190 -4.30 6.81 -15.81
CA THR A 190 -3.83 5.41 -15.85
C THR A 190 -2.40 5.32 -15.31
N LEU A 191 -1.98 4.13 -14.90
CA LEU A 191 -0.58 3.92 -14.51
C LEU A 191 0.34 4.05 -15.73
N SER A 192 1.33 4.93 -15.65
CA SER A 192 2.43 5.00 -16.60
C SER A 192 3.20 3.68 -16.71
N ASN A 193 3.70 3.35 -17.90
CA ASN A 193 4.62 2.21 -18.06
C ASN A 193 5.94 2.46 -17.35
N ALA A 194 6.33 3.73 -17.27
CA ALA A 194 7.40 4.17 -16.42
C ALA A 194 6.89 4.44 -15.00
N GLY A 195 7.55 3.92 -13.98
CA GLY A 195 7.18 4.15 -12.59
C GLY A 195 8.34 4.72 -11.79
N ALA A 196 7.99 5.46 -10.74
CA ALA A 196 8.93 5.86 -9.72
C ALA A 196 8.34 5.46 -8.38
N VAL A 197 9.12 4.76 -7.57
CA VAL A 197 8.89 4.60 -6.14
C VAL A 197 10.13 5.12 -5.43
N GLN A 198 9.90 6.06 -4.51
CA GLN A 198 10.94 6.56 -3.63
C GLN A 198 10.87 5.81 -2.31
N THR A 199 11.93 5.09 -1.99
CA THR A 199 12.09 4.39 -0.72
C THR A 199 13.32 4.97 -0.04
N ARG A 200 13.21 5.41 1.21
CA ARG A 200 14.40 5.78 1.99
C ARG A 200 14.96 4.55 2.68
N LEU A 201 16.26 4.37 2.52
CA LEU A 201 17.02 3.32 3.18
C LEU A 201 17.93 3.99 4.21
N LYS A 202 17.87 3.52 5.46
CA LYS A 202 18.86 3.88 6.48
C LYS A 202 20.07 2.96 6.33
N GLN A 203 21.23 3.53 6.01
CA GLN A 203 22.48 2.77 6.04
C GLN A 203 22.91 2.51 7.49
N ARG A 204 23.78 1.49 7.66
CA ARG A 204 24.34 1.05 8.95
C ARG A 204 25.12 2.16 9.68
N ASP A 205 25.58 3.17 8.97
CA ASP A 205 26.37 4.29 9.51
C ASP A 205 25.50 5.53 9.84
N GLY A 206 24.17 5.39 9.84
CA GLY A 206 23.25 6.43 10.27
C GLY A 206 22.94 7.51 9.23
N GLN A 207 23.49 7.40 8.01
CA GLN A 207 23.06 8.24 6.88
C GLN A 207 21.78 7.69 6.25
N GLU A 208 20.79 8.56 6.06
CA GLU A 208 19.59 8.29 5.27
C GLU A 208 19.91 8.50 3.79
N GLU A 209 19.71 7.47 2.97
CA GLU A 209 19.81 7.56 1.52
C GLU A 209 18.42 7.37 0.90
N VAL A 210 17.98 8.33 0.08
CA VAL A 210 16.71 8.22 -0.66
C VAL A 210 16.99 7.43 -1.94
N LEU A 211 16.62 6.16 -1.96
CA LEU A 211 16.70 5.34 -3.18
C LEU A 211 15.43 5.53 -3.99
N SER A 212 15.56 6.21 -5.13
CA SER A 212 14.47 6.29 -6.12
C SER A 212 14.64 5.16 -7.13
N THR A 213 13.72 4.21 -7.15
CA THR A 213 13.67 3.19 -8.22
C THR A 213 12.85 3.74 -9.36
N PHE A 214 13.52 4.09 -10.46
CA PHE A 214 12.87 4.42 -11.72
C PHE A 214 12.79 3.17 -12.59
N VAL A 215 11.59 2.84 -13.02
CA VAL A 215 11.33 1.80 -14.01
C VAL A 215 10.86 2.51 -15.29
N GLY A 216 11.43 2.24 -16.46
CA GLY A 216 10.85 2.65 -17.76
C GLY A 216 11.28 4.01 -18.35
N GLY A 217 10.56 4.44 -19.41
CA GLY A 217 10.87 5.58 -20.29
C GLY A 217 10.04 6.86 -20.06
N LYS A 218 9.81 7.66 -21.11
CA LYS A 218 9.07 8.94 -21.03
C LYS A 218 7.58 8.71 -20.72
N ALA A 219 7.02 9.48 -19.79
CA ALA A 219 5.61 9.39 -19.40
C ALA A 219 4.66 9.66 -20.57
N GLU A 220 3.67 8.78 -20.77
CA GLU A 220 2.71 8.86 -21.86
C GLU A 220 1.52 9.78 -21.53
N PRO A 221 0.94 10.50 -22.51
CA PRO A 221 -0.24 11.34 -22.28
C PRO A 221 -1.40 10.60 -21.57
N GLY A 222 -1.98 11.22 -20.55
CA GLY A 222 -3.08 10.66 -19.76
C GLY A 222 -2.65 9.71 -18.63
N THR A 223 -1.36 9.45 -18.49
CA THR A 223 -0.82 8.70 -17.35
C THR A 223 -0.62 9.58 -16.12
N ASP A 224 -0.53 8.94 -14.96
CA ASP A 224 -0.27 9.60 -13.68
C ASP A 224 1.01 10.45 -13.71
N ALA A 225 2.12 9.87 -14.13
CA ALA A 225 3.40 10.58 -14.24
C ALA A 225 3.31 11.78 -15.21
N TYR A 226 2.60 11.66 -16.33
CA TYR A 226 2.46 12.73 -17.33
C TYR A 226 1.65 13.92 -16.80
N LEU A 227 0.56 13.63 -16.08
CA LEU A 227 -0.34 14.65 -15.54
C LEU A 227 0.27 15.38 -14.34
N LEU A 228 0.98 14.66 -13.47
CA LEU A 228 1.67 15.25 -12.32
C LEU A 228 2.76 16.25 -12.73
N ASP A 229 3.54 15.90 -13.77
CA ASP A 229 4.55 16.78 -14.39
C ASP A 229 3.95 18.10 -14.94
N ARG A 230 2.62 18.16 -15.11
CA ARG A 230 1.88 19.33 -15.60
C ARG A 230 1.05 20.02 -14.52
N GLY A 231 1.25 19.68 -13.25
CA GLY A 231 0.57 20.31 -12.12
C GLY A 231 -0.85 19.80 -11.87
N PHE A 232 -1.25 18.68 -12.47
CA PHE A 232 -2.56 18.08 -12.19
C PHE A 232 -2.42 17.01 -11.09
N PRO A 233 -3.12 17.14 -9.95
CA PRO A 233 -3.34 16.02 -9.03
C PRO A 233 -4.00 14.86 -9.76
N THR A 234 -3.59 13.64 -9.45
CA THR A 234 -4.08 12.44 -10.16
C THR A 234 -4.82 11.52 -9.21
N ILE A 235 -5.83 10.84 -9.76
CA ILE A 235 -6.52 9.74 -9.09
C ILE A 235 -6.61 8.54 -10.02
N THR A 236 -6.13 7.40 -9.54
CA THR A 236 -6.11 6.15 -10.30
C THR A 236 -6.83 5.08 -9.49
N ALA A 237 -7.85 4.44 -10.07
CA ALA A 237 -8.44 3.26 -9.47
C ALA A 237 -7.53 2.06 -9.72
N LEU A 238 -7.09 1.40 -8.64
CA LEU A 238 -6.24 0.21 -8.72
C LEU A 238 -7.11 -1.05 -8.59
N GLN A 239 -6.74 -2.08 -9.33
CA GLN A 239 -7.32 -3.39 -9.14
C GLN A 239 -6.60 -4.10 -7.99
N PRO A 240 -7.30 -4.49 -6.91
CA PRO A 240 -6.71 -5.32 -5.87
C PRO A 240 -6.38 -6.71 -6.41
N VAL A 241 -5.60 -7.48 -5.65
CA VAL A 241 -5.33 -8.88 -6.01
C VAL A 241 -6.65 -9.65 -6.01
N SER A 242 -7.00 -10.20 -7.16
CA SER A 242 -8.23 -10.95 -7.37
C SER A 242 -7.95 -12.17 -8.24
N VAL A 243 -8.88 -13.14 -8.24
CA VAL A 243 -8.87 -14.21 -9.24
C VAL A 243 -8.98 -13.53 -10.61
N ALA A 244 -8.03 -13.83 -11.49
CA ALA A 244 -8.06 -13.36 -12.87
C ALA A 244 -9.01 -14.23 -13.68
N ALA A 245 -9.74 -13.62 -14.61
CA ALA A 245 -10.53 -14.38 -15.59
C ALA A 245 -9.64 -15.10 -16.61
N GLU A 246 -8.40 -14.62 -16.80
CA GLU A 246 -7.47 -15.14 -17.79
C GLU A 246 -6.04 -15.28 -17.20
N PRO A 247 -5.28 -16.32 -17.62
CA PRO A 247 -5.71 -17.39 -18.52
C PRO A 247 -6.74 -18.31 -17.85
N GLU A 248 -7.75 -18.77 -18.60
CA GLU A 248 -8.65 -19.82 -18.11
C GLU A 248 -7.86 -21.11 -17.81
N LEU A 249 -7.99 -21.62 -16.59
CA LEU A 249 -7.33 -22.84 -16.15
C LEU A 249 -8.33 -23.99 -16.08
N PRO A 250 -7.99 -25.20 -16.54
CA PRO A 250 -8.82 -26.38 -16.31
C PRO A 250 -9.03 -26.61 -14.81
N GLU A 251 -10.21 -27.07 -14.42
CA GLU A 251 -10.54 -27.39 -13.02
C GLU A 251 -9.53 -28.37 -12.39
N ARG A 252 -8.99 -29.27 -13.21
CA ARG A 252 -7.97 -30.24 -12.80
C ARG A 252 -6.89 -30.32 -13.87
N VAL A 253 -5.64 -30.12 -13.46
CA VAL A 253 -4.46 -30.34 -14.31
C VAL A 253 -3.71 -31.54 -13.73
N PRO A 254 -3.67 -32.70 -14.42
CA PRO A 254 -2.98 -33.87 -13.90
C PRO A 254 -1.47 -33.63 -13.82
N LEU A 255 -0.84 -34.07 -12.72
CA LEU A 255 0.60 -34.00 -12.57
C LEU A 255 1.29 -34.90 -13.60
N ARG A 256 2.34 -34.40 -14.24
CA ARG A 256 3.19 -35.22 -15.10
C ARG A 256 4.17 -36.00 -14.23
N ALA A 257 4.20 -37.33 -14.39
CA ALA A 257 5.24 -38.14 -13.78
C ALA A 257 6.61 -37.75 -14.36
N VAL A 258 7.55 -37.40 -13.50
CA VAL A 258 8.96 -37.26 -13.91
C VAL A 258 9.55 -38.67 -13.88
N ALA A 259 9.87 -39.22 -15.06
CA ALA A 259 10.57 -40.49 -15.12
C ALA A 259 11.95 -40.33 -14.45
N GLY A 260 12.14 -40.98 -13.31
CA GLY A 260 13.47 -41.11 -12.72
C GLY A 260 14.38 -41.82 -13.72
N GLU A 261 15.56 -41.26 -13.96
CA GLU A 261 16.61 -41.93 -14.71
C GLU A 261 16.80 -43.33 -14.13
N GLY A 262 16.56 -44.34 -14.97
CA GLY A 262 16.57 -45.74 -14.57
C GLY A 262 17.93 -46.11 -13.98
N ASN A 263 17.94 -46.44 -12.68
CA ASN A 263 19.01 -47.23 -12.13
C ASN A 263 18.86 -48.65 -12.69
N SER A 264 19.67 -48.97 -13.69
CA SER A 264 19.90 -50.32 -14.16
C SER A 264 20.48 -51.15 -13.00
N ALA A 265 19.64 -51.94 -12.35
CA ALA A 265 20.08 -53.02 -11.50
C ALA A 265 19.30 -54.28 -11.85
N GLN A 266 20.05 -55.20 -12.46
CA GLN A 266 19.74 -56.61 -12.63
C GLN A 266 19.28 -57.23 -11.31
N GLN A 267 18.30 -58.14 -11.38
CA GLN A 267 18.31 -59.49 -10.76
C GLN A 267 16.90 -60.08 -10.89
N GLU A 268 16.73 -61.07 -11.76
CA GLU A 268 16.74 -62.51 -11.45
C GLU A 268 15.35 -63.02 -11.05
N GLY A 269 14.82 -63.93 -11.87
CA GLY A 269 13.51 -64.55 -11.69
C GLY A 269 13.37 -65.80 -12.57
N SER A 270 14.20 -66.79 -12.23
CA SER A 270 14.30 -68.17 -12.68
C SER A 270 13.11 -68.79 -13.44
N GLN A 271 13.42 -69.43 -14.57
CA GLN A 271 12.60 -70.43 -15.25
C GLN A 271 12.54 -71.72 -14.43
N CYS A 272 11.34 -72.29 -14.26
CA CYS A 272 10.98 -73.71 -14.07
C CYS A 272 9.47 -73.74 -13.71
N VAL A 273 8.55 -74.60 -14.17
CA VAL A 273 8.57 -75.88 -14.89
C VAL A 273 7.14 -76.12 -15.46
N SER A 274 7.10 -76.92 -16.51
CA SER A 274 6.02 -77.52 -17.30
C SER A 274 4.73 -78.01 -16.62
N GLY A 275 3.66 -78.12 -17.42
CA GLY A 275 2.72 -79.25 -17.33
C GLY A 275 1.31 -79.00 -17.85
N THR A 276 1.07 -79.21 -19.15
CA THR A 276 -0.27 -79.47 -19.75
C THR A 276 -0.58 -80.98 -19.64
N PRO A 277 -1.84 -81.44 -19.83
CA PRO A 277 -2.63 -81.29 -21.07
C PRO A 277 -3.94 -80.50 -20.93
#